data_AF-A0A257MGS9-F1
#
_entry.id   AF-A0A257MGS9-F1
#
_cell.length_a   1.000
_cell.length_b   1.000
_cell.length_c   1.000
_cell.angle_alpha   90.00
_cell.angle_beta   90.00
_cell.angle_gamma   90.00
#
_symmetry.space_group_name_H-M   'P 1'
#
loop_
_entity.id
_entity.type
_entity.pdbx_description
1 polymer ?
#
loop_
_entity_poly.entity_id
_entity_poly.type
_entity_poly.pdbx_seq_one_letter_code
_entity_poly.pdbx_strand_id
1 'polypeptide(L)'
;GNACTKGDTCSSGSCKGATVRCDDHNPCTDNRCDHHKGCYYPSKCDDGNPCTIDRCDRYGHCTNSQAVCSYGKVCIDGPCQYPYYYYPYYPYYPYDAPYVPPTPVAAAPIASKPQSYTIPAGTSITLPWGGSMLAAEALQVYNGLAYPGAKPTGFDRELGSPSQVASVGSMALSAMNQWEMIGLAWKEAGFNMTLIQPNKIALPAQGDGQNVVHFNGSTYDYYFLRNPAAGIWTVQIMPVNAASSGSGYSLISGLVQGPIPPIPKQT
;
A
#
# COMPACT_ATOMS: atom_id res chain seq x y z
N GLY A 1 -13.53 53.12 -10.32
CA GLY A 1 -13.51 52.46 -11.63
C GLY A 1 -12.94 51.06 -11.52
N ASN A 2 -13.21 50.21 -12.50
CA ASN A 2 -12.76 48.83 -12.57
C ASN A 2 -11.80 48.67 -13.78
N ALA A 3 -10.77 47.84 -13.67
CA ALA A 3 -9.81 47.56 -14.75
C ALA A 3 -10.46 47.06 -16.07
N CYS A 4 -11.68 46.53 -16.00
CA CYS A 4 -12.50 46.06 -17.11
C CYS A 4 -13.45 47.09 -17.69
N THR A 5 -13.41 48.33 -17.21
CA THR A 5 -14.26 49.42 -17.69
C THR A 5 -13.44 50.69 -17.94
N LYS A 6 -13.84 51.48 -18.93
CA LYS A 6 -13.23 52.78 -19.26
C LYS A 6 -14.27 53.88 -19.17
N GLY A 7 -13.82 55.08 -18.79
CA GLY A 7 -14.68 56.25 -18.66
C GLY A 7 -15.66 56.15 -17.49
N ASP A 8 -15.25 55.48 -16.41
CA ASP A 8 -16.10 55.23 -15.26
C ASP A 8 -16.52 56.55 -14.60
N THR A 9 -17.82 56.80 -14.58
CA THR A 9 -18.43 57.96 -13.92
C THR A 9 -19.49 57.47 -12.93
N CYS A 10 -19.54 58.11 -11.76
CA CYS A 10 -20.50 57.77 -10.72
C CYS A 10 -21.36 58.99 -10.42
N SER A 11 -22.67 58.80 -10.37
CA SER A 11 -23.64 59.83 -9.98
C SER A 11 -24.74 59.20 -9.14
N SER A 12 -25.04 59.82 -7.99
CA SER A 12 -26.07 59.38 -7.04
C SER A 12 -26.01 57.88 -6.68
N GLY A 13 -24.80 57.38 -6.39
CA GLY A 13 -24.57 55.98 -5.98
C GLY A 13 -24.59 54.95 -7.12
N SER A 14 -24.86 55.36 -8.37
CA SER A 14 -24.80 54.49 -9.55
C SER A 14 -23.56 54.83 -10.38
N CYS A 15 -22.72 53.83 -10.66
CA CYS A 15 -21.55 53.97 -11.50
C CYS A 15 -21.78 53.33 -12.88
N LYS A 16 -21.35 54.01 -13.95
CA LYS A 16 -21.41 53.51 -15.33
C LYS A 16 -20.04 53.65 -15.98
N GLY A 17 -19.69 52.66 -16.79
CA GLY A 17 -18.44 52.61 -17.55
C GLY A 17 -18.60 51.75 -18.78
N ALA A 18 -17.82 52.02 -19.83
CA ALA A 18 -17.82 51.20 -21.04
C ALA A 18 -16.95 49.96 -20.84
N THR A 19 -17.48 48.76 -21.14
CA THR A 19 -16.74 47.51 -21.02
C THR A 19 -15.51 47.50 -21.92
N VAL A 20 -14.36 47.16 -21.34
CA VAL A 20 -13.13 46.86 -22.06
C VAL A 20 -13.26 45.47 -22.64
N ARG A 21 -13.11 45.34 -23.96
CA ARG A 21 -13.03 44.04 -24.62
C ARG A 21 -11.61 43.50 -24.48
N CYS A 22 -11.47 42.43 -23.72
CA CYS A 22 -10.25 41.62 -23.70
C CYS A 22 -10.34 40.66 -24.88
N ASP A 23 -9.44 40.78 -25.85
CA ASP A 23 -9.35 39.89 -27.00
C ASP A 23 -7.89 39.82 -27.41
N ASP A 24 -7.23 38.71 -27.11
CA ASP A 24 -5.84 38.47 -27.50
C ASP A 24 -5.72 37.81 -28.89
N HIS A 25 -6.86 37.59 -29.57
CA HIS A 25 -6.95 36.88 -30.85
C HIS A 25 -6.35 35.46 -30.85
N ASN A 26 -6.13 34.86 -29.69
CA ASN A 26 -5.63 33.50 -29.58
C ASN A 26 -6.80 32.52 -29.41
N PRO A 27 -7.04 31.60 -30.36
CA PRO A 27 -8.15 30.64 -30.26
C PRO A 27 -7.99 29.67 -29.08
N CYS A 28 -6.79 29.57 -28.52
CA CYS A 28 -6.44 28.69 -27.39
C CYS A 28 -6.71 29.30 -26.01
N THR A 29 -7.13 30.56 -25.94
CA THR A 29 -7.34 31.25 -24.66
C THR A 29 -8.78 31.72 -24.51
N ASP A 30 -9.26 31.66 -23.27
CA ASP A 30 -10.52 32.26 -22.88
C ASP A 30 -10.28 33.74 -22.56
N ASN A 31 -10.86 34.61 -23.36
CA ASN A 31 -10.83 36.05 -23.13
C ASN A 31 -11.62 36.43 -21.87
N ARG A 32 -10.94 36.71 -20.76
CA ARG A 32 -11.57 37.08 -19.49
C ARG A 32 -11.06 38.42 -18.97
N CYS A 33 -11.91 39.09 -18.19
CA CYS A 33 -11.55 40.33 -17.54
C CYS A 33 -11.82 40.23 -16.04
N ASP A 34 -10.77 40.40 -15.25
CA ASP A 34 -10.85 40.45 -13.79
C ASP A 34 -10.96 41.91 -13.33
N HIS A 35 -11.88 42.17 -12.42
CA HIS A 35 -12.20 43.54 -12.02
C HIS A 35 -11.07 44.33 -11.37
N HIS A 36 -10.05 43.64 -10.88
CA HIS A 36 -8.89 44.22 -10.19
C HIS A 36 -7.62 44.09 -11.04
N LYS A 37 -7.43 42.96 -11.72
CA LYS A 37 -6.21 42.64 -12.48
C LYS A 37 -6.30 43.04 -13.96
N GLY A 38 -7.50 43.28 -14.49
CA GLY A 38 -7.73 43.58 -15.90
C GLY A 38 -7.80 42.31 -16.76
N CYS A 39 -7.44 42.45 -18.04
CA CYS A 39 -7.54 41.34 -19.00
C CYS A 39 -6.58 40.19 -18.66
N TYR A 40 -7.10 38.98 -18.70
CA TYR A 40 -6.32 37.74 -18.57
C TYR A 40 -6.89 36.65 -19.48
N TYR A 41 -6.03 35.75 -19.91
CA TYR A 41 -6.30 34.85 -21.04
C TYR A 41 -5.93 33.40 -20.67
N PRO A 42 -6.68 32.73 -19.76
CA PRO A 42 -6.38 31.35 -19.38
C PRO A 42 -6.50 30.41 -20.58
N SER A 43 -5.70 29.35 -20.58
CA SER A 43 -5.78 28.29 -21.60
C SER A 43 -7.15 27.62 -21.56
N LYS A 44 -7.74 27.36 -22.73
CA LYS A 44 -8.95 26.53 -22.87
C LYS A 44 -8.69 25.04 -22.84
N CYS A 45 -7.44 24.65 -23.07
CA CYS A 45 -7.05 23.25 -23.17
C CYS A 45 -6.57 22.65 -21.85
N ASP A 46 -6.46 23.49 -20.81
CA ASP A 46 -6.12 23.05 -19.46
C ASP A 46 -7.24 22.13 -18.93
N ASP A 47 -6.92 20.84 -18.75
CA ASP A 47 -7.87 19.87 -18.18
C ASP A 47 -7.78 19.75 -16.65
N GLY A 48 -6.92 20.56 -16.02
CA GLY A 48 -6.71 20.55 -14.58
C GLY A 48 -5.93 19.34 -14.08
N ASN A 49 -5.45 18.45 -14.96
CA ASN A 49 -4.58 17.36 -14.58
C ASN A 49 -3.12 17.83 -14.68
N PRO A 50 -2.39 17.95 -13.56
CA PRO A 50 -1.00 18.40 -13.60
C PRO A 50 -0.06 17.39 -14.30
N CYS A 51 -0.54 16.18 -14.58
CA CYS A 51 0.18 15.09 -15.24
C CYS A 51 -0.16 14.90 -16.72
N THR A 52 -0.80 15.87 -17.35
CA THR A 52 -1.02 15.94 -18.79
C THR A 52 -0.23 17.10 -19.39
N ILE A 53 0.16 16.93 -20.65
CA ILE A 53 0.71 17.97 -21.50
C ILE A 53 -0.44 18.40 -22.40
N ASP A 54 -1.00 19.56 -22.06
CA ASP A 54 -2.10 20.16 -22.79
C ASP A 54 -1.54 21.01 -23.93
N ARG A 55 -1.96 20.68 -25.14
CA ARG A 55 -1.55 21.38 -26.35
C ARG A 55 -2.77 21.92 -27.06
N CYS A 56 -2.60 23.11 -27.59
CA CYS A 56 -3.57 23.72 -28.46
C CYS A 56 -2.94 23.97 -29.82
N ASP A 57 -3.65 23.60 -30.89
CA ASP A 57 -3.22 23.91 -32.25
C ASP A 57 -3.61 25.35 -32.65
N ARG A 58 -3.13 25.80 -33.82
CA ARG A 58 -3.42 27.14 -34.36
C ARG A 58 -4.91 27.39 -34.67
N TYR A 59 -5.75 26.36 -34.61
CA TYR A 59 -7.18 26.42 -34.88
C TYR A 59 -8.03 26.37 -33.60
N GLY A 60 -7.40 26.19 -32.43
CA GLY A 60 -8.08 26.09 -31.15
C GLY A 60 -8.44 24.67 -30.72
N HIS A 61 -7.94 23.63 -31.42
CA HIS A 61 -8.18 22.25 -31.00
C HIS A 61 -7.24 21.85 -29.88
N CYS A 62 -7.81 21.23 -28.84
CA CYS A 62 -7.09 20.76 -27.67
C CYS A 62 -6.70 19.30 -27.79
N THR A 63 -5.47 18.98 -27.42
CA THR A 63 -5.00 17.61 -27.24
C THR A 63 -4.25 17.51 -25.92
N ASN A 64 -4.66 16.56 -25.09
CA ASN A 64 -4.04 16.33 -23.79
C ASN A 64 -3.37 14.97 -23.84
N SER A 65 -2.08 14.94 -23.53
CA SER A 65 -1.27 13.73 -23.60
C SER A 65 -0.60 13.47 -22.27
N GLN A 66 -0.58 12.23 -21.82
CA GLN A 66 0.01 11.91 -20.53
C GLN A 66 1.50 12.28 -20.48
N ALA A 67 1.93 12.94 -19.41
CA ALA A 67 3.32 13.30 -19.20
C ALA A 67 4.19 12.04 -19.15
N VAL A 68 5.17 11.95 -20.06
CA VAL A 68 6.12 10.84 -20.11
C VAL A 68 7.32 11.18 -19.23
N CYS A 69 7.45 10.47 -18.12
CA CYS A 69 8.60 10.59 -17.22
C CYS A 69 9.72 9.63 -17.62
N SER A 70 10.97 10.09 -17.51
CA SER A 70 12.16 9.28 -17.79
C SER A 70 12.68 8.56 -16.55
N TYR A 71 13.56 7.57 -16.74
CA TYR A 71 14.29 6.88 -15.65
C TYR A 71 13.37 6.19 -14.62
N GLY A 72 12.26 5.57 -15.08
CA GLY A 72 11.37 4.80 -14.21
C GLY A 72 10.49 5.62 -13.26
N LYS A 73 10.46 6.94 -13.43
CA LYS A 73 9.59 7.86 -12.68
C LYS A 73 8.16 7.85 -13.24
N VAL A 74 7.20 8.23 -12.41
CA VAL A 74 5.81 8.51 -12.82
C VAL A 74 5.44 9.92 -12.40
N CYS A 75 4.44 10.50 -13.05
CA CYS A 75 3.94 11.81 -12.65
C CYS A 75 3.00 11.65 -11.44
N ILE A 76 3.26 12.40 -10.37
CA ILE A 76 2.45 12.42 -9.15
C ILE A 76 2.20 13.88 -8.81
N ASP A 77 0.95 14.33 -8.91
CA ASP A 77 0.53 15.72 -8.66
C ASP A 77 1.32 16.78 -9.46
N GLY A 78 1.85 16.42 -10.64
CA GLY A 78 2.62 17.29 -11.53
C GLY A 78 4.10 16.94 -11.71
N PRO A 79 4.91 16.85 -10.63
CA PRO A 79 6.31 16.50 -10.79
C PRO A 79 6.52 15.03 -11.19
N CYS A 80 7.50 14.80 -12.06
CA CYS A 80 8.05 13.47 -12.30
C CYS A 80 8.84 13.03 -11.07
N GLN A 81 8.25 12.14 -10.30
CA GLN A 81 8.84 11.60 -9.09
C GLN A 81 9.05 10.11 -9.26
N TYR A 82 9.99 9.58 -8.51
CA TYR A 82 9.95 8.14 -8.32
C TYR A 82 8.64 7.82 -7.59
N PRO A 83 7.90 6.79 -8.02
CA PRO A 83 6.91 6.23 -7.11
C PRO A 83 7.65 5.93 -5.82
N TYR A 84 7.03 6.14 -4.66
CA TYR A 84 7.66 6.01 -3.32
C TYR A 84 8.35 4.64 -3.06
N TYR A 85 8.32 3.72 -4.02
CA TYR A 85 8.97 2.42 -4.06
C TYR A 85 10.22 2.30 -4.94
N TYR A 86 10.74 3.36 -5.58
CA TYR A 86 12.07 3.30 -6.19
C TYR A 86 13.18 3.61 -5.17
N TYR A 87 13.18 2.89 -4.06
CA TYR A 87 14.48 2.50 -3.51
C TYR A 87 14.99 1.39 -4.44
N PRO A 88 16.21 1.52 -5.01
CA PRO A 88 16.82 0.38 -5.69
C PRO A 88 16.74 -0.79 -4.73
N TYR A 89 16.18 -1.88 -5.24
CA TYR A 89 16.05 -3.21 -4.65
C TYR A 89 17.23 -3.55 -3.74
N TYR A 90 17.15 -3.11 -2.48
CA TYR A 90 17.96 -3.62 -1.40
C TYR A 90 16.95 -4.25 -0.46
N PRO A 91 16.69 -5.56 -0.61
CA PRO A 91 16.02 -6.30 0.43
C PRO A 91 16.72 -5.93 1.73
N TYR A 92 15.95 -5.53 2.73
CA TYR A 92 16.48 -5.26 4.05
C TYR A 92 17.04 -6.57 4.58
N TYR A 93 18.32 -6.77 4.33
CA TYR A 93 19.14 -7.80 4.91
C TYR A 93 19.80 -7.14 6.11
N PRO A 94 19.24 -7.26 7.32
CA PRO A 94 20.09 -7.07 8.48
C PRO A 94 21.29 -8.02 8.29
N TYR A 95 22.49 -7.56 8.64
CA TYR A 95 23.70 -8.40 8.61
C TYR A 95 23.62 -9.42 9.76
N ASP A 96 22.70 -10.37 9.61
CA ASP A 96 22.39 -11.38 10.59
C ASP A 96 22.89 -12.73 10.11
N ALA A 97 23.30 -13.56 11.06
CA ALA A 97 23.65 -14.94 10.77
C ALA A 97 22.41 -15.68 10.20
N PRO A 98 22.62 -16.69 9.33
CA PRO A 98 21.53 -17.57 8.90
C PRO A 98 20.76 -18.09 10.10
N TYR A 99 19.43 -18.11 9.99
CA TYR A 99 18.57 -18.56 11.05
C TYR A 99 18.83 -20.05 11.35
N VAL A 100 19.17 -20.34 12.61
CA VAL A 100 19.27 -21.70 13.12
C VAL A 100 18.02 -21.98 13.95
N PRO A 101 17.18 -22.95 13.57
CA PRO A 101 16.01 -23.29 14.36
C PRO A 101 16.42 -23.78 15.75
N PRO A 102 15.64 -23.48 16.80
CA PRO A 102 15.91 -23.96 18.14
C PRO A 102 15.96 -25.49 18.17
N THR A 103 16.92 -26.02 18.92
CA THR A 103 17.06 -27.47 19.11
C THR A 103 15.85 -28.01 19.88
N PRO A 104 15.18 -29.06 19.37
CA PRO A 104 14.10 -29.71 20.11
C PRO A 104 14.63 -30.26 21.44
N VAL A 105 13.89 -30.01 22.52
CA VAL A 105 14.20 -30.47 23.88
C VAL A 105 13.27 -31.60 24.32
N ALA A 106 12.23 -31.89 23.52
CA ALA A 106 11.29 -32.98 23.73
C ALA A 106 10.87 -33.60 22.39
N ALA A 107 10.58 -34.90 22.41
CA ALA A 107 9.91 -35.56 21.30
C ALA A 107 8.45 -35.09 21.26
N ALA A 108 8.02 -34.56 20.11
CA ALA A 108 6.62 -34.26 19.89
C ALA A 108 5.82 -35.57 19.79
N PRO A 109 4.56 -35.60 20.26
CA PRO A 109 3.59 -36.58 19.76
C PRO A 109 3.57 -36.52 18.23
N ILE A 110 3.16 -37.60 17.56
CA ILE A 110 2.95 -37.57 16.11
C ILE A 110 1.90 -36.50 15.82
N ALA A 111 2.36 -35.33 15.35
CA ALA A 111 1.48 -34.21 15.08
C ALA A 111 0.59 -34.58 13.89
N SER A 112 -0.72 -34.51 14.08
CA SER A 112 -1.66 -34.57 12.96
C SER A 112 -1.36 -33.42 12.00
N LYS A 113 -1.34 -33.71 10.69
CA LYS A 113 -1.21 -32.65 9.67
C LYS A 113 -2.23 -31.54 9.95
N PRO A 114 -1.82 -30.26 9.96
CA PRO A 114 -2.77 -29.17 10.18
C PRO A 114 -3.90 -29.22 9.17
N GLN A 115 -5.10 -28.95 9.64
CA GLN A 115 -6.26 -28.80 8.77
C GLN A 115 -6.12 -27.50 7.99
N SER A 116 -6.43 -27.52 6.70
CA SER A 116 -6.25 -26.37 5.83
C SER A 116 -7.52 -26.07 5.05
N TYR A 117 -7.84 -24.79 4.88
CA TYR A 117 -8.91 -24.32 4.00
C TYR A 117 -8.53 -22.95 3.40
N THR A 118 -9.29 -22.49 2.42
CA THR A 118 -9.08 -21.19 1.79
C THR A 118 -10.23 -20.23 2.08
N ILE A 119 -9.90 -18.95 2.19
CA ILE A 119 -10.88 -17.86 2.22
C ILE A 119 -10.90 -17.23 0.82
N PRO A 120 -12.06 -17.12 0.14
CA PRO A 120 -12.12 -16.59 -1.22
C PRO A 120 -11.64 -15.15 -1.34
N ALA A 121 -11.07 -14.80 -2.50
CA ALA A 121 -10.78 -13.40 -2.86
C ALA A 121 -12.05 -12.53 -2.79
N GLY A 122 -11.89 -11.26 -2.43
CA GLY A 122 -13.00 -10.32 -2.20
C GLY A 122 -13.68 -10.47 -0.84
N THR A 123 -13.28 -11.43 -0.01
CA THR A 123 -13.81 -11.56 1.36
C THR A 123 -13.23 -10.47 2.26
N SER A 124 -14.09 -9.81 3.04
CA SER A 124 -13.66 -8.90 4.10
C SER A 124 -13.23 -9.71 5.34
N ILE A 125 -11.97 -9.61 5.70
CA ILE A 125 -11.35 -10.25 6.87
C ILE A 125 -11.33 -9.25 8.03
N THR A 126 -11.86 -9.64 9.19
CA THR A 126 -11.74 -8.86 10.42
C THR A 126 -10.46 -9.23 11.15
N LEU A 127 -9.68 -8.24 11.56
CA LEU A 127 -8.41 -8.43 12.28
C LEU A 127 -8.66 -8.62 13.79
N PRO A 128 -7.81 -9.37 14.51
CA PRO A 128 -8.00 -9.64 15.94
C PRO A 128 -8.07 -8.39 16.84
N TRP A 129 -7.40 -7.31 16.45
CA TRP A 129 -7.40 -6.02 17.17
C TRP A 129 -8.43 -5.02 16.66
N GLY A 130 -9.31 -5.45 15.75
CA GLY A 130 -10.29 -4.60 15.08
C GLY A 130 -9.79 -4.04 13.74
N GLY A 131 -10.74 -3.52 12.97
CA GLY A 131 -10.52 -3.15 11.56
C GLY A 131 -10.72 -4.34 10.62
N SER A 132 -10.67 -4.06 9.31
CA SER A 132 -10.89 -5.07 8.28
C SER A 132 -10.02 -4.84 7.07
N MET A 133 -9.68 -5.94 6.39
CA MET A 133 -8.96 -5.93 5.12
C MET A 133 -9.66 -6.80 4.10
N LEU A 134 -9.57 -6.44 2.83
CA LEU A 134 -10.12 -7.23 1.74
C LEU A 134 -9.11 -8.30 1.33
N ALA A 135 -9.53 -9.54 1.15
CA ALA A 135 -8.70 -10.57 0.54
C ALA A 135 -8.48 -10.21 -0.95
N ALA A 136 -7.24 -9.91 -1.34
CA ALA A 136 -6.91 -9.61 -2.75
C ALA A 136 -6.73 -10.89 -3.57
N GLU A 137 -6.41 -12.00 -2.90
CA GLU A 137 -6.39 -13.34 -3.45
C GLU A 137 -7.12 -14.33 -2.52
N ALA A 138 -7.16 -15.61 -2.87
CA ALA A 138 -7.62 -16.63 -1.95
C ALA A 138 -6.60 -16.82 -0.81
N LEU A 139 -7.01 -16.52 0.44
CA LEU A 139 -6.12 -16.63 1.59
C LEU A 139 -6.05 -18.09 2.05
N GLN A 140 -4.86 -18.56 2.39
CA GLN A 140 -4.64 -19.89 2.92
C GLN A 140 -4.69 -19.86 4.45
N VAL A 141 -5.49 -20.73 5.05
CA VAL A 141 -5.57 -20.90 6.51
C VAL A 141 -5.12 -22.31 6.90
N TYR A 142 -4.35 -22.41 7.98
CA TYR A 142 -3.93 -23.64 8.63
C TYR A 142 -4.31 -23.62 10.10
N ASN A 143 -5.04 -24.64 10.55
CA ASN A 143 -5.39 -24.86 11.94
C ASN A 143 -4.72 -26.13 12.46
N GLY A 144 -4.11 -26.06 13.63
CA GLY A 144 -3.42 -27.22 14.18
C GLY A 144 -3.07 -27.08 15.65
N LEU A 145 -2.36 -28.09 16.16
CA LEU A 145 -1.76 -28.10 17.49
C LEU A 145 -0.24 -28.04 17.35
N ALA A 146 0.41 -27.29 18.23
CA ALA A 146 1.85 -27.32 18.40
C ALA A 146 2.20 -27.70 19.84
N TYR A 147 3.33 -28.36 20.03
CA TYR A 147 3.72 -28.94 21.32
C TYR A 147 4.95 -28.24 21.91
N PRO A 148 5.03 -28.08 23.24
CA PRO A 148 6.18 -27.48 23.90
C PRO A 148 7.43 -28.36 23.71
N GLY A 149 8.58 -27.72 23.47
CA GLY A 149 9.88 -28.41 23.31
C GLY A 149 10.04 -29.25 22.04
N ALA A 150 9.00 -29.37 21.22
CA ALA A 150 9.03 -30.05 19.93
C ALA A 150 9.82 -29.25 18.88
N LYS A 151 10.09 -29.90 17.74
CA LYS A 151 10.54 -29.21 16.53
C LYS A 151 9.51 -28.13 16.16
N PRO A 152 9.95 -26.90 15.85
CA PRO A 152 9.05 -25.84 15.39
C PRO A 152 8.23 -26.26 14.17
N THR A 153 6.99 -25.79 14.10
CA THR A 153 6.11 -26.07 12.95
C THR A 153 6.41 -25.06 11.85
N GLY A 154 6.72 -25.55 10.64
CA GLY A 154 7.10 -24.73 9.49
C GLY A 154 6.05 -24.76 8.38
N PHE A 155 5.83 -23.61 7.74
CA PHE A 155 4.96 -23.45 6.57
C PHE A 155 5.72 -22.67 5.49
N ASP A 156 5.83 -23.24 4.31
CA ASP A 156 6.47 -22.57 3.19
C ASP A 156 5.43 -21.80 2.36
N ARG A 157 5.79 -20.58 1.97
CA ARG A 157 4.98 -19.71 1.12
C ARG A 157 5.86 -18.98 0.13
N GLU A 158 5.47 -19.01 -1.14
CA GLU A 158 6.08 -18.15 -2.15
C GLU A 158 5.56 -16.72 -1.97
N LEU A 159 6.47 -15.77 -1.81
CA LEU A 159 6.16 -14.34 -1.69
C LEU A 159 6.91 -13.55 -2.76
N GLY A 160 6.43 -12.34 -3.08
CA GLY A 160 7.14 -11.40 -3.95
C GLY A 160 7.21 -11.81 -5.41
N SER A 161 6.33 -12.71 -5.87
CA SER A 161 6.34 -13.18 -7.25
C SER A 161 5.83 -12.10 -8.21
N PRO A 162 6.49 -11.86 -9.38
CA PRO A 162 6.07 -10.87 -10.36
C PRO A 162 4.64 -11.06 -10.88
N SER A 163 4.08 -12.28 -10.83
CA SER A 163 2.69 -12.55 -11.25
C SER A 163 1.63 -11.94 -10.34
N GLN A 164 1.97 -11.56 -9.10
CA GLN A 164 1.10 -10.75 -8.24
C GLN A 164 1.21 -9.24 -8.55
N VAL A 165 2.25 -8.83 -9.29
CA VAL A 165 2.49 -7.44 -9.70
C VAL A 165 2.04 -7.20 -11.16
N ALA A 166 1.97 -8.25 -11.98
CA ALA A 166 1.81 -8.17 -13.43
C ALA A 166 0.35 -7.98 -13.96
N SER A 167 -0.65 -7.83 -13.10
CA SER A 167 -2.00 -7.41 -13.54
C SER A 167 -2.22 -5.89 -13.48
N VAL A 168 -1.24 -5.11 -13.03
CA VAL A 168 -1.37 -3.65 -12.89
C VAL A 168 -0.54 -2.95 -13.98
N GLY A 169 -0.80 -3.33 -15.23
CA GLY A 169 -0.60 -2.42 -16.36
C GLY A 169 -1.66 -1.33 -16.25
N SER A 170 -1.23 -0.07 -16.20
CA SER A 170 -2.01 1.12 -15.84
C SER A 170 -2.21 1.32 -14.34
N MET A 171 -1.91 2.55 -13.90
CA MET A 171 -2.01 3.03 -12.54
C MET A 171 -3.33 2.60 -11.90
N ALA A 172 -3.26 1.84 -10.81
CA ALA A 172 -4.40 1.71 -9.91
C ALA A 172 -3.92 2.03 -8.50
N LEU A 173 -4.52 3.06 -7.90
CA LEU A 173 -4.38 3.36 -6.47
C LEU A 173 -4.67 2.13 -5.58
N SER A 174 -5.30 1.09 -6.11
CA SER A 174 -5.53 -0.20 -5.44
C SER A 174 -4.25 -0.98 -5.11
N ALA A 175 -3.17 -0.86 -5.90
CA ALA A 175 -1.89 -1.51 -5.60
C ALA A 175 -1.15 -0.84 -4.42
N MET A 176 -1.45 0.44 -4.13
CA MET A 176 -0.85 1.18 -3.00
C MET A 176 -1.33 0.71 -1.62
N ASN A 177 -2.34 -0.15 -1.57
CA ASN A 177 -2.91 -0.69 -0.32
C ASN A 177 -2.80 -2.21 -0.22
N GLN A 178 -1.97 -2.85 -1.05
CA GLN A 178 -1.77 -4.29 -1.01
C GLN A 178 -0.61 -4.69 -0.09
N TRP A 179 -0.81 -5.79 0.64
CA TRP A 179 0.14 -6.34 1.61
C TRP A 179 0.14 -7.86 1.51
N GLU A 180 1.32 -8.46 1.55
CA GLU A 180 1.44 -9.87 1.90
C GLU A 180 1.22 -10.00 3.40
N MET A 181 0.10 -10.58 3.81
CA MET A 181 -0.24 -10.79 5.21
C MET A 181 0.15 -12.19 5.64
N ILE A 182 0.80 -12.30 6.79
CA ILE A 182 0.99 -13.54 7.53
C ILE A 182 0.52 -13.29 8.95
N GLY A 183 -0.53 -13.98 9.37
CA GLY A 183 -1.18 -13.80 10.66
C GLY A 183 -1.27 -15.09 11.45
N LEU A 184 -0.83 -15.06 12.69
CA LEU A 184 -0.95 -16.15 13.65
C LEU A 184 -1.91 -15.72 14.76
N ALA A 185 -2.83 -16.60 15.14
CA ALA A 185 -3.73 -16.38 16.25
C ALA A 185 -3.86 -17.65 17.11
N TRP A 186 -4.11 -17.45 18.41
CA TRP A 186 -4.26 -18.51 19.40
C TRP A 186 -5.25 -18.09 20.50
N LYS A 187 -5.71 -19.06 21.30
CA LYS A 187 -6.65 -18.81 22.41
C LYS A 187 -6.03 -18.97 23.80
N GLU A 188 -5.07 -19.87 23.93
CA GLU A 188 -4.53 -20.32 25.22
C GLU A 188 -3.07 -19.88 25.37
N ALA A 189 -2.13 -20.80 25.19
CA ALA A 189 -0.71 -20.47 25.30
C ALA A 189 -0.24 -19.59 24.13
N GLY A 190 0.66 -18.67 24.45
CA GLY A 190 1.30 -17.79 23.48
C GLY A 190 2.07 -18.53 22.40
N PHE A 191 2.37 -17.86 21.31
CA PHE A 191 3.24 -18.36 20.27
C PHE A 191 4.30 -17.33 19.90
N ASN A 192 5.47 -17.81 19.51
CA ASN A 192 6.45 -17.03 18.77
C ASN A 192 6.35 -17.41 17.29
N MET A 193 6.24 -16.40 16.43
CA MET A 193 6.37 -16.56 14.99
C MET A 193 7.72 -16.03 14.51
N THR A 194 8.35 -16.73 13.58
CA THR A 194 9.59 -16.30 12.91
C THR A 194 9.40 -16.45 11.41
N LEU A 195 9.53 -15.33 10.69
CA LEU A 195 9.54 -15.33 9.23
C LEU A 195 10.98 -15.48 8.75
N ILE A 196 11.24 -16.50 7.93
CA ILE A 196 12.57 -16.78 7.40
C ILE A 196 12.54 -16.44 5.91
N GLN A 197 13.40 -15.51 5.52
CA GLN A 197 13.57 -15.03 4.16
C GLN A 197 14.14 -16.12 3.24
N PRO A 198 14.04 -15.97 1.89
CA PRO A 198 14.62 -16.92 0.93
C PRO A 198 16.12 -17.13 1.11
N ASN A 199 16.84 -16.08 1.54
CA ASN A 199 18.28 -16.13 1.84
C ASN A 199 18.61 -16.75 3.22
N LYS A 200 17.60 -17.29 3.92
CA LYS A 200 17.70 -17.93 5.25
C LYS A 200 17.95 -16.99 6.43
N ILE A 201 17.84 -15.68 6.24
CA ILE A 201 17.87 -14.71 7.35
C ILE A 201 16.46 -14.58 7.95
N ALA A 202 16.36 -14.53 9.27
CA ALA A 202 15.09 -14.25 9.93
C ALA A 202 14.72 -12.77 9.78
N LEU A 203 13.45 -12.48 9.52
CA LEU A 203 12.95 -11.11 9.51
C LEU A 203 12.95 -10.55 10.94
N PRO A 204 13.50 -9.33 11.17
CA PRO A 204 13.50 -8.75 12.50
C PRO A 204 12.08 -8.49 13.01
N ALA A 205 11.85 -8.85 14.28
CA ALA A 205 10.54 -8.73 14.92
C ALA A 205 10.05 -7.29 15.10
N GLN A 206 10.91 -6.26 14.96
CA GLN A 206 10.43 -4.87 15.05
C GLN A 206 9.86 -4.36 13.72
N GLY A 207 10.14 -5.05 12.61
CA GLY A 207 9.91 -4.52 11.27
C GLY A 207 10.68 -3.21 11.02
N ASP A 208 10.32 -2.51 9.95
CA ASP A 208 10.84 -1.16 9.62
C ASP A 208 9.75 -0.08 9.68
N GLY A 209 8.49 -0.47 9.98
CA GLY A 209 7.34 0.43 10.05
C GLY A 209 6.86 0.95 8.69
N GLN A 210 7.48 0.53 7.58
CA GLN A 210 7.16 0.97 6.23
C GLN A 210 6.86 -0.19 5.28
N ASN A 211 7.82 -1.10 5.11
CA ASN A 211 7.70 -2.30 4.28
C ASN A 211 7.40 -3.55 5.11
N VAL A 212 7.72 -3.52 6.39
CA VAL A 212 7.44 -4.58 7.34
C VAL A 212 6.72 -3.94 8.50
N VAL A 213 5.42 -4.17 8.56
CA VAL A 213 4.60 -3.77 9.70
C VAL A 213 4.28 -5.01 10.50
N HIS A 214 4.62 -5.01 11.78
CA HIS A 214 4.37 -6.12 12.69
C HIS A 214 3.44 -5.67 13.82
N PHE A 215 2.36 -6.42 14.01
CA PHE A 215 1.40 -6.23 15.08
C PHE A 215 1.33 -7.48 15.92
N ASN A 216 1.60 -7.35 17.22
CA ASN A 216 1.48 -8.44 18.16
C ASN A 216 0.58 -8.05 19.34
N GLY A 217 0.01 -9.07 19.96
CA GLY A 217 -0.82 -8.96 21.14
C GLY A 217 -0.83 -10.26 21.92
N SER A 218 -1.68 -10.34 22.94
CA SER A 218 -1.75 -11.53 23.81
C SER A 218 -2.28 -12.78 23.10
N THR A 219 -2.95 -12.62 21.95
CA THR A 219 -3.64 -13.70 21.21
C THR A 219 -3.32 -13.72 19.72
N TYR A 220 -2.40 -12.87 19.24
CA TYR A 220 -2.09 -12.74 17.82
C TYR A 220 -0.67 -12.21 17.57
N ASP A 221 -0.13 -12.54 16.40
CA ASP A 221 1.13 -12.06 15.86
C ASP A 221 0.97 -11.98 14.32
N TYR A 222 1.05 -10.77 13.74
CA TYR A 222 0.73 -10.50 12.35
C TYR A 222 1.80 -9.63 11.70
N TYR A 223 2.30 -10.10 10.55
CA TYR A 223 3.17 -9.33 9.66
C TYR A 223 2.42 -8.93 8.41
N PHE A 224 2.63 -7.68 8.01
CA PHE A 224 2.23 -7.14 6.72
C PHE A 224 3.49 -6.72 5.97
N LEU A 225 3.77 -7.42 4.89
CA LEU A 225 4.96 -7.23 4.09
C LEU A 225 4.59 -6.50 2.80
N ARG A 226 5.30 -5.42 2.55
CA ARG A 226 5.30 -4.72 1.28
C ARG A 226 6.50 -5.19 0.47
N ASN A 227 6.25 -5.63 -0.76
CA ASN A 227 7.29 -6.01 -1.71
C ASN A 227 8.36 -6.93 -1.08
N PRO A 228 7.97 -8.05 -0.42
CA PRO A 228 8.94 -8.98 0.14
C PRO A 228 9.86 -9.53 -0.96
N ALA A 229 11.08 -9.93 -0.58
CA ALA A 229 12.01 -10.56 -1.49
C ALA A 229 11.35 -11.77 -2.18
N ALA A 230 11.47 -11.82 -3.51
CA ALA A 230 10.90 -12.90 -4.30
C ALA A 230 11.50 -14.26 -3.90
N GLY A 231 10.64 -15.24 -3.63
CA GLY A 231 11.06 -16.61 -3.38
C GLY A 231 10.26 -17.28 -2.26
N ILE A 232 10.73 -18.46 -1.85
CA ILE A 232 10.12 -19.24 -0.78
C ILE A 232 10.54 -18.67 0.57
N TRP A 233 9.55 -18.17 1.30
CA TRP A 233 9.66 -17.82 2.71
C TRP A 233 9.16 -18.98 3.56
N THR A 234 9.78 -19.16 4.72
CA THR A 234 9.32 -20.14 5.71
C THR A 234 8.77 -19.42 6.93
N VAL A 235 7.50 -19.67 7.26
CA VAL A 235 6.87 -19.24 8.50
C VAL A 235 7.07 -20.33 9.53
N GLN A 236 7.79 -20.01 10.61
CA GLN A 236 8.02 -20.94 11.70
C GLN A 236 7.25 -20.49 12.94
N ILE A 237 6.48 -21.40 13.54
CA ILE A 237 5.75 -21.13 14.77
C ILE A 237 6.19 -22.08 15.89
N MET A 238 6.28 -21.55 17.10
CA MET A 238 6.61 -22.32 18.29
C MET A 238 5.77 -21.84 19.48
N PRO A 239 5.10 -22.75 20.20
CA PRO A 239 4.32 -22.35 21.35
C PRO A 239 5.21 -21.96 22.54
N VAL A 240 4.75 -20.99 23.31
CA VAL A 240 5.39 -20.47 24.52
C VAL A 240 4.55 -20.95 25.71
N ASN A 241 5.18 -21.64 26.67
CA ASN A 241 4.53 -22.18 27.87
C ASN A 241 3.31 -23.08 27.59
N ALA A 242 3.33 -23.86 26.51
CA ALA A 242 2.22 -24.76 26.18
C ALA A 242 2.06 -25.92 27.17
N ALA A 243 0.82 -26.36 27.32
CA ALA A 243 0.50 -27.60 28.01
C ALA A 243 1.01 -28.82 27.21
N SER A 244 1.20 -29.95 27.89
CA SER A 244 1.59 -31.22 27.25
C SER A 244 0.56 -31.72 26.23
N SER A 245 -0.70 -31.31 26.35
CA SER A 245 -1.77 -31.57 25.37
C SER A 245 -1.60 -30.82 24.05
N GLY A 246 -0.64 -29.89 23.96
CA GLY A 246 -0.44 -29.00 22.83
C GLY A 246 -1.32 -27.75 22.90
N SER A 247 -0.93 -26.74 22.12
CA SER A 247 -1.63 -25.46 22.01
C SER A 247 -2.17 -25.28 20.60
N GLY A 248 -3.43 -24.86 20.50
CA GLY A 248 -4.11 -24.58 19.24
C GLY A 248 -3.63 -23.28 18.62
N TYR A 249 -3.44 -23.29 17.30
CA TYR A 249 -3.15 -22.11 16.50
C TYR A 249 -4.02 -22.07 15.24
N SER A 250 -4.17 -20.86 14.71
CA SER A 250 -4.66 -20.59 13.37
C SER A 250 -3.68 -19.67 12.66
N LEU A 251 -3.10 -20.14 11.55
CA LEU A 251 -2.19 -19.40 10.69
C LEU A 251 -2.89 -19.05 9.39
N ILE A 252 -3.06 -17.75 9.11
CA ILE A 252 -3.61 -17.22 7.87
C ILE A 252 -2.50 -16.56 7.06
N SER A 253 -2.49 -16.76 5.74
CA SER A 253 -1.57 -16.04 4.86
C SER A 253 -2.19 -15.76 3.51
N GLY A 254 -1.83 -14.64 2.90
CA GLY A 254 -2.37 -14.24 1.61
C GLY A 254 -2.17 -12.78 1.30
N LEU A 255 -2.32 -12.43 0.01
CA LEU A 255 -2.39 -11.04 -0.42
C LEU A 255 -3.71 -10.41 0.03
N VAL A 256 -3.61 -9.27 0.69
CA VAL A 256 -4.75 -8.50 1.21
C VAL A 256 -4.65 -7.04 0.79
N GLN A 257 -5.77 -6.34 0.76
CA GLN A 257 -5.89 -4.95 0.35
C GLN A 257 -6.63 -4.12 1.41
N GLY A 258 -6.05 -2.97 1.78
CA GLY A 258 -6.65 -2.04 2.73
C GLY A 258 -5.63 -1.01 3.26
N PRO A 259 -6.11 0.04 3.95
CA PRO A 259 -5.21 0.93 4.68
C PRO A 259 -4.41 0.14 5.73
N ILE A 260 -3.23 0.62 6.10
CA ILE A 260 -2.49 0.07 7.24
C ILE A 260 -3.42 0.15 8.46
N PRO A 261 -3.71 -0.98 9.14
CA PRO A 261 -4.53 -0.96 10.34
C PRO A 261 -3.89 0.01 11.35
N PRO A 262 -4.65 0.94 11.95
CA PRO A 262 -4.09 1.86 12.92
C PRO A 262 -3.46 1.06 14.06
N ILE A 263 -2.28 1.49 14.51
CA ILE A 263 -1.59 0.86 15.64
C ILE A 263 -2.56 0.83 16.82
N PRO A 264 -2.82 -0.35 17.44
CA PRO A 264 -3.59 -0.40 18.66
C PRO A 264 -2.95 0.56 19.65
N LYS A 265 -3.70 1.55 20.14
CA LYS A 265 -3.20 2.42 21.21
C LYS A 265 -2.79 1.51 22.37
N GLN A 266 -1.50 1.45 22.67
CA GLN A 266 -1.01 0.83 23.89
C GLN A 266 -1.58 1.65 25.05
N THR A 267 -2.64 1.15 25.68
CA THR A 267 -3.14 1.64 26.96
C THR A 267 -2.40 0.95 28.09
#